data_AF-A0A853AN84-F1
#
_entry.id   AF-A0A853AN84-F1
#
_cell.length_a   1.000
_cell.length_b   1.000
_cell.length_c   1.000
_cell.angle_alpha   90.00
_cell.angle_beta   90.00
_cell.angle_gamma   90.00
#
_symmetry.space_group_name_H-M   'P 1'
#
loop_
_entity.id
_entity.type
_entity.pdbx_description
1 polymer ?
#
loop_
_entity_poly.entity_id
_entity_poly.type
_entity_poly.pdbx_seq_one_letter_code
_entity_poly.pdbx_strand_id
1 'polypeptide(L)'
;MARQSDLARQRRSRGHTQETLAYRLRVDVSTVARWERGASTPTPRMREALARELGLSLDQLAALLPDAPVPPRKPTALDPVELIKDVWTPAERDGLAARLTDDVPALELTGDRAVRVARQWLITPPPTAVARLDGTGQRIGHTTLDRIRARLRYLHHADDVVAGGDLHTTIRREVARTADLLRTASYSEDVGRGLLQAVAELCQLAGWSTADGGHLAAAEHYYLNGIQAAHAADDPVLTAQVVSALAGHLTQFGRPRDAVQVARSALVRIDGLDRGAATPTVRALLHARASWAHAAAGENTQAATAIRRAQDEYGRRRDDDPDPPWVYWLTPAEMEIIVGRVDTALGRPHRARQRLAPAIRTCDHRRVRETALYTTWLADAHLRAHDVDRAAALADRARQLNETIPSAYSDRAVRHLTRRLATAR
;
A
#
# COMPACT_ATOMS: atom_id res chain seq x y z
N MET A 1 26.71 9.53 -34.22
CA MET A 1 27.85 10.42 -33.91
C MET A 1 27.63 11.05 -32.54
N ALA A 2 28.40 10.68 -31.53
CA ALA A 2 28.23 11.21 -30.17
C ALA A 2 28.56 12.71 -30.12
N ARG A 3 27.63 13.53 -29.60
CA ARG A 3 27.89 14.95 -29.32
C ARG A 3 29.11 15.07 -28.41
N GLN A 4 30.12 15.81 -28.84
CA GLN A 4 31.31 16.09 -28.04
C GLN A 4 30.95 16.98 -26.86
N SER A 5 31.31 16.56 -25.63
CA SER A 5 30.98 17.32 -24.41
C SER A 5 31.66 18.68 -24.35
N ASP A 6 31.02 19.63 -23.68
CA ASP A 6 31.52 21.01 -23.60
C ASP A 6 32.85 21.09 -22.83
N LEU A 7 33.06 20.22 -21.84
CA LEU A 7 34.37 20.03 -21.19
C LEU A 7 35.45 19.59 -22.19
N ALA A 8 35.15 18.65 -23.10
CA ALA A 8 36.10 18.20 -24.11
C ALA A 8 36.41 19.28 -25.14
N ARG A 9 35.43 20.15 -25.45
CA ARG A 9 35.64 21.32 -26.32
C ARG A 9 36.56 22.34 -25.65
N GLN A 10 36.34 22.61 -24.36
CA GLN A 10 37.13 23.56 -23.60
C GLN A 10 38.56 23.08 -23.33
N ARG A 11 38.76 21.78 -23.09
CA ARG A 11 40.12 21.22 -22.99
C ARG A 11 40.91 21.44 -24.28
N ARG A 12 40.30 21.15 -25.44
CA ARG A 12 40.95 21.30 -26.74
C ARG A 12 41.22 22.77 -27.09
N SER A 13 40.33 23.69 -26.73
CA SER A 13 40.57 25.13 -26.95
C SER A 13 41.78 25.66 -26.17
N ARG A 14 42.18 24.97 -25.08
CA ARG A 14 43.40 25.24 -24.32
C ARG A 14 44.61 24.41 -24.76
N GLY A 15 44.52 23.71 -25.89
CA GLY A 15 45.63 22.96 -26.46
C GLY A 15 45.94 21.65 -25.74
N HIS A 16 45.04 21.17 -24.88
CA HIS A 16 45.24 19.92 -24.14
C HIS A 16 44.67 18.71 -24.87
N THR A 17 45.45 17.62 -24.92
CA THR A 17 44.96 16.25 -25.11
C THR A 17 44.46 15.67 -23.78
N GLN A 18 43.80 14.51 -23.80
CA GLN A 18 43.37 13.88 -22.53
C GLN A 18 44.59 13.49 -21.69
N GLU A 19 45.67 13.05 -22.35
CA GLU A 19 46.95 12.64 -21.76
C GLU A 19 47.69 13.82 -21.15
N THR A 20 47.78 14.94 -21.86
CA THR A 20 48.48 16.13 -21.35
C THR A 20 47.73 16.80 -20.20
N LEU A 21 46.39 16.81 -20.23
CA LEU A 21 45.61 17.29 -19.08
C LEU A 21 45.73 16.34 -17.88
N ALA A 22 45.66 15.03 -18.11
CA ALA A 22 45.82 14.02 -17.06
C ALA A 22 47.19 14.12 -16.38
N TYR A 23 48.26 14.32 -17.17
CA TYR A 23 49.61 14.55 -16.67
C TYR A 23 49.70 15.78 -15.76
N ARG A 24 49.14 16.92 -16.18
CA ARG A 24 49.17 18.16 -15.39
C ARG A 24 48.38 18.05 -14.09
N LEU A 25 47.27 17.33 -14.11
CA LEU A 25 46.41 17.10 -12.95
C LEU A 25 46.88 15.92 -12.08
N ARG A 26 47.92 15.19 -12.50
CA ARG A 26 48.42 13.96 -11.85
C ARG A 26 47.32 12.92 -11.64
N VAL A 27 46.49 12.72 -12.64
CA VAL A 27 45.43 11.70 -12.67
C VAL A 27 45.64 10.77 -13.86
N ASP A 28 44.93 9.64 -13.86
CA ASP A 28 44.93 8.74 -15.01
C ASP A 28 44.13 9.31 -16.19
N VAL A 29 44.54 9.00 -17.43
CA VAL A 29 43.86 9.46 -18.67
C VAL A 29 42.40 9.01 -18.71
N SER A 30 42.09 7.81 -18.22
CA SER A 30 40.73 7.30 -18.11
C SER A 30 39.86 8.13 -17.16
N THR A 31 40.45 8.85 -16.21
CA THR A 31 39.73 9.74 -15.29
C THR A 31 39.23 10.99 -16.01
N VAL A 32 40.07 11.60 -16.86
CA VAL A 32 39.67 12.72 -17.73
C VAL A 32 38.59 12.27 -18.71
N ALA A 33 38.74 11.09 -19.32
CA ALA A 33 37.74 10.52 -20.23
C ALA A 33 36.40 10.19 -19.54
N ARG A 34 36.40 9.89 -18.23
CA ARG A 34 35.16 9.69 -17.45
C ARG A 34 34.47 11.02 -17.14
N TRP A 35 35.23 12.08 -16.82
CA TRP A 35 34.66 13.42 -16.63
C TRP A 35 34.01 13.96 -17.91
N GLU A 36 34.68 13.80 -19.05
CA GLU A 36 34.15 14.26 -20.34
C GLU A 36 32.89 13.52 -20.78
N ARG A 37 32.67 12.28 -20.32
CA ARG A 37 31.48 11.49 -20.62
C ARG A 37 30.40 11.56 -19.54
N GLY A 38 30.61 12.33 -18.47
CA GLY A 38 29.68 12.45 -17.34
C GLY A 38 29.56 11.19 -16.47
N ALA A 39 30.48 10.23 -16.60
CA ALA A 39 30.50 9.02 -15.79
C ALA A 39 30.99 9.25 -14.35
N SER A 40 31.66 10.39 -14.11
CA SER A 40 32.09 10.84 -12.78
C SER A 40 32.37 12.34 -12.82
N THR A 41 32.49 12.99 -11.66
CA THR A 41 32.90 14.40 -11.59
C THR A 41 34.18 14.58 -10.77
N PRO A 42 34.99 15.61 -11.07
CA PRO A 42 36.17 15.95 -10.26
C PRO A 42 35.75 16.29 -8.83
N THR A 43 36.55 15.86 -7.86
CA THR A 43 36.41 16.24 -6.44
C THR A 43 36.61 17.75 -6.25
N PRO A 44 36.14 18.38 -5.16
CA PRO A 44 36.27 19.83 -4.96
C PRO A 44 37.70 20.35 -5.14
N ARG A 45 38.69 19.68 -4.55
CA ARG A 45 40.12 20.00 -4.70
C ARG A 45 40.62 19.86 -6.16
N MET A 46 40.07 18.89 -6.90
CA MET A 46 40.41 18.67 -8.30
C MET A 46 39.74 19.70 -9.23
N ARG A 47 38.56 20.22 -8.85
CA ARG A 47 37.89 21.30 -9.60
C ARG A 47 38.72 22.58 -9.61
N GLU A 48 39.38 22.92 -8.50
CA GLU A 48 40.30 24.06 -8.45
C GLU A 48 41.51 23.88 -9.38
N ALA A 49 42.12 22.70 -9.39
CA ALA A 49 43.25 22.39 -10.27
C ALA A 49 42.83 22.39 -11.74
N LEU A 50 41.68 21.77 -12.04
CA LEU A 50 41.11 21.70 -13.39
C LEU A 50 40.70 23.08 -13.92
N ALA A 51 40.07 23.92 -13.07
CA ALA A 51 39.70 25.29 -13.43
C ALA A 51 40.94 26.13 -13.75
N ARG A 52 42.01 25.99 -12.96
CA ARG A 52 43.29 26.67 -13.21
C ARG A 52 43.92 26.26 -14.54
N GLU A 53 44.00 24.96 -14.81
CA GLU A 53 44.57 24.44 -16.06
C GLU A 53 43.74 24.82 -17.30
N LEU A 54 42.42 24.85 -17.16
CA LEU A 54 41.52 25.26 -18.24
C LEU A 54 41.28 26.78 -18.30
N GLY A 55 41.90 27.54 -17.39
CA GLY A 55 41.75 28.98 -17.15
C GLY A 55 40.29 29.44 -17.12
N LEU A 56 39.49 28.79 -16.29
CA LEU A 56 38.09 29.08 -16.01
C LEU A 56 37.94 29.55 -14.56
N SER A 57 36.88 30.30 -14.26
CA SER A 57 36.39 30.39 -12.88
C SER A 57 35.77 29.06 -12.45
N LEU A 58 35.60 28.84 -11.15
CA LEU A 58 34.91 27.66 -10.63
C LEU A 58 33.46 27.57 -11.13
N ASP A 59 32.77 28.71 -11.28
CA ASP A 59 31.41 28.77 -11.80
C ASP A 59 31.35 28.42 -13.30
N GLN A 60 32.31 28.91 -14.08
CA GLN A 60 32.43 28.55 -15.50
C GLN A 60 32.77 27.07 -15.67
N LEU A 61 33.62 26.50 -14.81
CA LEU A 61 33.88 25.07 -14.81
C LEU A 61 32.64 24.28 -14.40
N ALA A 62 31.87 24.73 -13.40
CA ALA A 62 30.64 24.08 -12.97
C ALA A 62 29.61 24.00 -14.11
N ALA A 63 29.48 25.04 -14.92
CA ALA A 63 28.60 25.05 -16.11
C ALA A 63 29.04 24.09 -17.22
N LEU A 64 30.32 23.66 -17.25
CA LEU A 64 30.88 22.75 -18.25
C LEU A 64 30.96 21.30 -17.76
N LEU A 65 30.87 21.08 -16.45
CA LEU A 65 30.81 19.75 -15.86
C LEU A 65 29.36 19.25 -15.96
N PRO A 66 29.14 18.00 -16.40
CA PRO A 66 27.86 17.34 -16.20
C PRO A 66 27.54 17.37 -14.70
N ASP A 67 26.26 17.62 -14.34
CA ASP A 67 25.83 17.44 -12.96
C ASP A 67 26.33 16.08 -12.48
N ALA A 68 27.09 16.09 -11.38
CA ALA A 68 27.55 14.85 -10.77
C ALA A 68 26.33 13.96 -10.58
N PRO A 69 26.43 12.63 -10.79
CA PRO A 69 25.47 11.74 -10.18
C PRO A 69 25.54 12.05 -8.68
N VAL A 70 24.54 12.78 -8.18
CA VAL A 70 24.36 13.01 -6.75
C VAL A 70 24.34 11.59 -6.17
N PRO A 71 25.26 11.24 -5.24
CA PRO A 71 25.23 9.92 -4.64
C PRO A 71 23.79 9.71 -4.15
N PRO A 72 23.12 8.62 -4.56
CA PRO A 72 21.70 8.50 -4.35
C PRO A 72 21.43 8.72 -2.87
N ARG A 73 20.67 9.79 -2.56
CA ARG A 73 20.25 10.08 -1.19
C ARG A 73 19.62 8.79 -0.67
N LYS A 74 20.04 8.32 0.52
CA LYS A 74 19.40 7.18 1.17
C LYS A 74 17.91 7.49 1.26
N PRO A 75 17.04 6.66 0.64
CA PRO A 75 15.62 6.90 0.73
C PRO A 75 15.18 6.85 2.19
N THR A 76 14.31 7.75 2.58
CA THR A 76 13.78 7.82 3.96
C THR A 76 12.31 7.44 3.98
N ALA A 77 11.78 7.09 5.14
CA ALA A 77 10.34 6.87 5.36
C ALA A 77 9.47 8.08 4.95
N LEU A 78 10.03 9.28 4.85
CA LEU A 78 9.33 10.51 4.44
C LEU A 78 9.25 10.70 2.91
N ASP A 79 9.98 9.91 2.14
CA ASP A 79 10.01 10.07 0.69
C ASP A 79 8.65 9.71 0.09
N PRO A 80 8.18 10.44 -0.93
CA PRO A 80 6.91 10.12 -1.56
C PRO A 80 6.98 8.72 -2.16
N VAL A 81 5.96 7.92 -1.90
CA VAL A 81 5.76 6.67 -2.63
C VAL A 81 5.35 7.04 -4.05
N GLU A 82 6.20 6.67 -5.00
CA GLU A 82 5.95 6.80 -6.43
C GLU A 82 5.95 5.41 -7.06
N LEU A 83 4.98 5.17 -7.96
CA LEU A 83 4.97 3.92 -8.71
C LEU A 83 6.08 3.92 -9.75
N ILE A 84 6.72 2.77 -9.85
CA ILE A 84 7.89 2.52 -10.68
C ILE A 84 7.42 2.38 -12.11
N LYS A 85 8.04 3.16 -13.00
CA LYS A 85 7.56 3.34 -14.38
C LYS A 85 8.20 2.38 -15.38
N ASP A 86 9.48 2.07 -15.23
CA ASP A 86 10.25 1.44 -16.32
C ASP A 86 11.04 0.20 -15.87
N VAL A 87 12.03 0.40 -14.99
CA VAL A 87 12.97 -0.64 -14.58
C VAL A 87 12.90 -0.76 -13.07
N TRP A 88 12.84 -1.98 -12.52
CA TRP A 88 13.02 -2.20 -11.09
C TRP A 88 14.50 -2.06 -10.72
N THR A 89 14.93 -0.82 -10.51
CA THR A 89 16.33 -0.48 -10.23
C THR A 89 16.74 -0.86 -8.80
N PRO A 90 18.05 -1.01 -8.54
CA PRO A 90 18.56 -1.12 -7.17
C PRO A 90 18.06 -0.01 -6.25
N ALA A 91 17.95 1.23 -6.73
CA ALA A 91 17.52 2.37 -5.93
C ALA A 91 16.05 2.27 -5.49
N GLU A 92 15.15 1.84 -6.38
CA GLU A 92 13.73 1.68 -6.02
C GLU A 92 13.51 0.53 -5.06
N ARG A 93 14.21 -0.59 -5.31
CA ARG A 93 14.21 -1.77 -4.44
C ARG A 93 14.72 -1.44 -3.05
N ASP A 94 15.89 -0.80 -2.96
CA ASP A 94 16.50 -0.45 -1.69
C ASP A 94 15.68 0.62 -0.98
N GLY A 95 15.02 1.50 -1.72
CA GLY A 95 14.10 2.50 -1.18
C GLY A 95 12.81 1.92 -0.61
N LEU A 96 12.17 0.96 -1.30
CA LEU A 96 11.01 0.24 -0.76
C LEU A 96 11.37 -0.45 0.56
N ALA A 97 12.49 -1.19 0.55
CA ALA A 97 12.90 -1.94 1.72
C ALA A 97 13.36 -1.04 2.89
N ALA A 98 14.02 0.09 2.63
CA ALA A 98 14.33 1.09 3.66
C ALA A 98 13.05 1.65 4.31
N ARG A 99 12.08 2.09 3.50
CA ARG A 99 10.79 2.63 3.99
C ARG A 99 10.00 1.63 4.84
N LEU A 100 10.18 0.33 4.62
CA LEU A 100 9.48 -0.73 5.36
C LEU A 100 10.25 -1.24 6.58
N THR A 101 11.54 -0.90 6.69
CA THR A 101 12.41 -1.29 7.82
C THR A 101 12.54 -0.18 8.85
N ASP A 102 12.56 1.08 8.39
CA ASP A 102 12.64 2.25 9.24
C ASP A 102 11.34 2.46 10.03
N ASP A 103 11.44 3.04 11.23
CA ASP A 103 10.26 3.42 12.00
C ASP A 103 9.44 4.46 11.23
N VAL A 104 8.13 4.23 11.17
CA VAL A 104 7.21 5.10 10.45
C VAL A 104 7.05 6.41 11.23
N PRO A 105 7.41 7.57 10.65
CA PRO A 105 7.26 8.84 11.35
C PRO A 105 5.79 9.15 11.60
N ALA A 106 5.52 9.96 12.64
CA ALA A 106 4.18 10.47 12.93
C ALA A 106 3.75 11.44 11.83
N LEU A 107 3.12 10.88 10.79
CA LEU A 107 2.57 11.63 9.66
C LEU A 107 1.11 12.01 9.95
N GLU A 108 0.60 13.03 9.26
CA GLU A 108 -0.83 13.30 9.18
C GLU A 108 -1.46 12.53 8.01
N LEU A 109 -2.68 12.05 8.19
CA LEU A 109 -3.45 11.41 7.13
C LEU A 109 -4.00 12.48 6.17
N THR A 110 -3.38 12.60 4.99
CA THR A 110 -3.73 13.66 4.03
C THR A 110 -4.59 13.19 2.86
N GLY A 111 -4.67 11.89 2.56
CA GLY A 111 -5.51 11.32 1.48
C GLY A 111 -5.04 11.62 0.05
N ASP A 112 -4.43 12.78 -0.18
CA ASP A 112 -3.90 13.20 -1.49
C ASP A 112 -2.84 12.22 -2.02
N ARG A 113 -2.06 11.62 -1.12
CA ARG A 113 -1.06 10.60 -1.45
C ARG A 113 -1.72 9.35 -2.02
N ALA A 114 -2.75 8.85 -1.32
CA ALA A 114 -3.54 7.72 -1.76
C ALA A 114 -4.21 7.94 -3.13
N VAL A 115 -4.86 9.09 -3.32
CA VAL A 115 -5.50 9.44 -4.61
C VAL A 115 -4.46 9.51 -5.73
N ARG A 116 -3.32 10.16 -5.48
CA ARG A 116 -2.24 10.28 -6.47
C ARG A 116 -1.71 8.91 -6.88
N VAL A 117 -1.37 8.05 -5.92
CA VAL A 117 -0.82 6.71 -6.20
C VAL A 117 -1.84 5.84 -6.93
N ALA A 118 -3.11 5.84 -6.50
CA ALA A 118 -4.17 5.06 -7.17
C ALA A 118 -4.39 5.51 -8.63
N ARG A 119 -4.28 6.80 -8.93
CA ARG A 119 -4.37 7.34 -10.30
C ARG A 119 -3.11 7.05 -11.10
N GLN A 120 -1.93 7.17 -10.50
CA GLN A 120 -0.66 6.82 -11.14
C GLN A 120 -0.68 5.36 -11.60
N TRP A 121 -1.24 4.45 -10.79
CA TRP A 121 -1.33 3.03 -11.10
C TRP A 121 -2.13 2.74 -12.37
N LEU A 122 -3.17 3.52 -12.65
CA LEU A 122 -3.99 3.35 -13.85
C LEU A 122 -3.23 3.57 -15.17
N ILE A 123 -2.17 4.38 -15.13
CA ILE A 123 -1.44 4.83 -16.33
C ILE A 123 0.02 4.38 -16.37
N THR A 124 0.50 3.75 -15.30
CA THR A 124 1.90 3.34 -15.18
C THR A 124 1.99 1.83 -15.44
N PRO A 125 2.77 1.38 -16.44
CA PRO A 125 3.01 -0.04 -16.64
C PRO A 125 3.88 -0.61 -15.50
N PRO A 126 3.76 -1.90 -15.19
CA PRO A 126 4.64 -2.58 -14.23
C PRO A 126 6.05 -2.71 -14.80
N PRO A 127 7.10 -2.75 -13.95
CA PRO A 127 8.48 -2.89 -14.39
C PRO A 127 8.74 -4.25 -15.05
N THR A 128 9.62 -4.25 -16.05
CA THR A 128 9.83 -5.41 -16.95
C THR A 128 10.53 -6.62 -16.31
N ALA A 129 11.38 -6.41 -15.29
CA ALA A 129 12.14 -7.49 -14.65
C ALA A 129 12.48 -7.14 -13.20
N VAL A 130 12.30 -8.10 -12.28
CA VAL A 130 12.60 -7.93 -10.85
C VAL A 130 13.71 -8.84 -10.33
N ALA A 131 14.41 -9.57 -11.20
CA ALA A 131 15.47 -10.49 -10.81
C ALA A 131 16.67 -9.80 -10.14
N ARG A 132 17.35 -10.53 -9.25
CA ARG A 132 18.63 -10.08 -8.67
C ARG A 132 19.63 -11.22 -8.60
N LEU A 133 20.57 -11.24 -9.53
CA LEU A 133 21.59 -12.29 -9.61
C LEU A 133 22.85 -11.94 -8.79
N ASP A 134 23.12 -10.64 -8.61
CA ASP A 134 24.38 -10.13 -8.03
C ASP A 134 24.29 -9.91 -6.51
N GLY A 135 23.42 -10.64 -5.82
CA GLY A 135 23.27 -10.53 -4.37
C GLY A 135 24.48 -11.12 -3.64
N THR A 136 25.01 -10.41 -2.63
CA THR A 136 26.13 -10.88 -1.79
C THR A 136 25.68 -11.83 -0.67
N GLY A 137 24.37 -12.01 -0.48
CA GLY A 137 23.78 -12.89 0.52
C GLY A 137 23.23 -14.20 -0.03
N GLN A 138 22.43 -14.90 0.79
CA GLN A 138 21.88 -16.21 0.46
C GLN A 138 21.02 -16.16 -0.82
N ARG A 139 21.15 -17.18 -1.67
CA ARG A 139 20.24 -17.39 -2.80
C ARG A 139 18.90 -17.93 -2.31
N ILE A 140 17.83 -17.19 -2.59
CA ILE A 140 16.45 -17.56 -2.25
C ILE A 140 15.82 -18.27 -3.43
N GLY A 141 15.17 -19.40 -3.13
CA GLY A 141 14.32 -20.15 -4.06
C GLY A 141 12.90 -20.31 -3.53
N HIS A 142 12.09 -21.08 -4.26
CA HIS A 142 10.68 -21.32 -3.95
C HIS A 142 10.44 -21.83 -2.52
N THR A 143 11.30 -22.69 -1.98
CA THR A 143 11.14 -23.22 -0.61
C THR A 143 11.10 -22.11 0.46
N THR A 144 11.94 -21.08 0.32
CA THR A 144 11.95 -19.95 1.25
C THR A 144 10.72 -19.07 1.04
N LEU A 145 10.33 -18.85 -0.22
CA LEU A 145 9.11 -18.12 -0.57
C LEU A 145 7.85 -18.80 -0.01
N ASP A 146 7.75 -20.12 -0.11
CA ASP A 146 6.63 -20.89 0.43
C ASP A 146 6.55 -20.81 1.96
N ARG A 147 7.70 -20.76 2.64
CA ARG A 147 7.76 -20.49 4.09
C ARG A 147 7.31 -19.08 4.46
N ILE A 148 7.60 -18.07 3.62
CA ILE A 148 7.08 -16.70 3.81
C ILE A 148 5.55 -16.72 3.64
N ARG A 149 5.04 -17.31 2.55
CA ARG A 149 3.60 -17.43 2.28
C ARG A 149 2.86 -18.20 3.38
N ALA A 150 3.46 -19.26 3.93
CA ALA A 150 2.88 -20.00 5.05
C ALA A 150 2.78 -19.15 6.33
N ARG A 151 3.82 -18.36 6.63
CA ARG A 151 3.80 -17.42 7.77
C ARG A 151 2.77 -16.31 7.57
N LEU A 152 2.63 -15.78 6.36
CA LEU A 152 1.61 -14.80 6.02
C LEU A 152 0.19 -15.35 6.26
N ARG A 153 -0.11 -16.58 5.79
CA ARG A 153 -1.40 -17.23 6.08
C ARG A 153 -1.64 -17.38 7.58
N TYR A 154 -0.62 -17.79 8.32
CA TYR A 154 -0.70 -17.87 9.78
C TYR A 154 -1.01 -16.51 10.42
N LEU A 155 -0.34 -15.43 9.99
CA LEU A 155 -0.57 -14.08 10.51
C LEU A 155 -1.98 -13.57 10.23
N HIS A 156 -2.55 -13.87 9.05
CA HIS A 156 -3.94 -13.55 8.75
C HIS A 156 -4.91 -14.22 9.74
N HIS A 157 -4.78 -15.54 9.94
CA HIS A 157 -5.64 -16.26 10.88
C HIS A 157 -5.39 -15.87 12.34
N ALA A 158 -4.17 -15.48 12.69
CA ALA A 158 -3.86 -14.97 14.01
C ALA A 158 -4.55 -13.63 14.28
N ASP A 159 -4.67 -12.73 13.29
CA ASP A 159 -5.34 -11.43 13.44
C ASP A 159 -6.84 -11.57 13.73
N ASP A 160 -7.48 -12.65 13.27
CA ASP A 160 -8.89 -12.92 13.56
C ASP A 160 -9.15 -13.17 15.06
N VAL A 161 -8.13 -13.53 15.85
CA VAL A 161 -8.28 -14.00 17.23
C VAL A 161 -7.43 -13.21 18.23
N VAL A 162 -6.25 -12.75 17.82
CA VAL A 162 -5.28 -12.05 18.69
C VAL A 162 -5.40 -10.55 18.47
N ALA A 163 -5.93 -9.84 19.47
CA ALA A 163 -6.10 -8.40 19.40
C ALA A 163 -4.82 -7.59 19.66
N GLY A 164 -4.58 -6.59 18.80
CA GLY A 164 -4.30 -5.20 19.19
C GLY A 164 -2.92 -4.78 19.70
N GLY A 165 -1.96 -5.68 19.99
CA GLY A 165 -0.61 -5.25 20.40
C GLY A 165 0.52 -6.21 20.02
N ASP A 166 0.42 -7.46 20.46
CA ASP A 166 1.49 -8.45 20.27
C ASP A 166 1.63 -8.88 18.81
N LEU A 167 0.50 -8.99 18.10
CA LEU A 167 0.51 -9.34 16.68
C LEU A 167 1.00 -8.19 15.80
N HIS A 168 0.69 -6.94 16.16
CA HIS A 168 1.13 -5.77 15.41
C HIS A 168 2.67 -5.71 15.30
N THR A 169 3.37 -5.88 16.42
CA THR A 169 4.84 -5.91 16.44
C THR A 169 5.39 -7.06 15.61
N THR A 170 4.73 -8.22 15.67
CA THR A 170 5.12 -9.42 14.90
C THR A 170 4.95 -9.20 13.40
N ILE A 171 3.80 -8.65 12.96
CA ILE A 171 3.53 -8.31 11.56
C ILE A 171 4.58 -7.31 11.06
N ARG A 172 4.85 -6.23 11.83
CA ARG A 172 5.84 -5.22 11.46
C ARG A 172 7.23 -5.81 11.28
N ARG A 173 7.65 -6.70 12.18
CA ARG A 173 8.93 -7.41 12.07
C ARG A 173 8.98 -8.32 10.84
N GLU A 174 7.88 -8.97 10.49
CA GLU A 174 7.82 -9.82 9.30
C GLU A 174 7.83 -9.00 8.00
N VAL A 175 7.17 -7.84 7.97
CA VAL A 175 7.26 -6.85 6.87
C VAL A 175 8.71 -6.44 6.66
N ALA A 176 9.37 -5.93 7.71
CA ALA A 176 10.75 -5.46 7.63
C ALA A 176 11.70 -6.58 7.18
N ARG A 177 11.59 -7.77 7.79
CA ARG A 177 12.40 -8.94 7.44
C ARG A 177 12.22 -9.34 5.97
N THR A 178 10.99 -9.41 5.49
CA THR A 178 10.70 -9.84 4.11
C THR A 178 11.15 -8.80 3.09
N ALA A 179 10.92 -7.52 3.37
CA ALA A 179 11.38 -6.43 2.54
C ALA A 179 12.92 -6.37 2.47
N ASP A 180 13.62 -6.67 3.57
CA ASP A 180 15.07 -6.68 3.62
C ASP A 180 15.70 -7.71 2.66
N LEU A 181 15.02 -8.84 2.42
CA LEU A 181 15.47 -9.86 1.47
C LEU A 181 15.59 -9.33 0.04
N LEU A 182 14.79 -8.32 -0.34
CA LEU A 182 14.94 -7.64 -1.64
C LEU A 182 16.36 -7.05 -1.78
N ARG A 183 16.92 -6.54 -0.69
CA ARG A 183 18.23 -5.87 -0.67
C ARG A 183 19.41 -6.81 -0.44
N THR A 184 19.19 -7.91 0.28
CA THR A 184 20.29 -8.74 0.80
C THR A 184 20.44 -10.09 0.07
N ALA A 185 19.38 -10.62 -0.53
CA ALA A 185 19.40 -11.92 -1.19
C ALA A 185 19.65 -11.85 -2.71
N SER A 186 19.99 -12.99 -3.30
CA SER A 186 19.90 -13.21 -4.76
C SER A 186 18.68 -14.10 -5.08
N TYR A 187 17.97 -13.82 -6.17
CA TYR A 187 16.74 -14.51 -6.55
C TYR A 187 16.47 -14.41 -8.06
N SER A 188 15.79 -15.43 -8.61
CA SER A 188 15.26 -15.42 -9.97
C SER A 188 14.10 -14.43 -10.10
N GLU A 189 13.70 -14.12 -11.32
CA GLU A 189 12.58 -13.21 -11.57
C GLU A 189 11.27 -13.67 -10.92
N ASP A 190 10.91 -14.94 -11.10
CA ASP A 190 9.68 -15.52 -10.51
C ASP A 190 9.67 -15.44 -8.98
N VAL A 191 10.80 -15.79 -8.35
CA VAL A 191 10.96 -15.68 -6.89
C VAL A 191 10.90 -14.22 -6.45
N GLY A 192 11.45 -13.29 -7.22
CA GLY A 192 11.36 -11.85 -6.97
C GLY A 192 9.94 -11.32 -7.02
N ARG A 193 9.14 -11.72 -8.02
CA ARG A 193 7.71 -11.38 -8.10
C ARG A 193 6.95 -11.94 -6.90
N GLY A 194 7.22 -13.19 -6.54
CA GLY A 194 6.63 -13.82 -5.35
C GLY A 194 7.00 -13.13 -4.03
N LEU A 195 8.24 -12.66 -3.88
CA LEU A 195 8.66 -11.87 -2.72
C LEU A 195 7.89 -10.55 -2.64
N LEU A 196 7.75 -9.84 -3.77
CA LEU A 196 7.01 -8.58 -3.84
C LEU A 196 5.52 -8.76 -3.55
N GLN A 197 4.88 -9.84 -4.04
CA GLN A 197 3.52 -10.22 -3.64
C GLN A 197 3.40 -10.40 -2.13
N ALA A 198 4.32 -11.17 -1.52
CA ALA A 198 4.33 -11.39 -0.08
C ALA A 198 4.54 -10.09 0.71
N VAL A 199 5.42 -9.19 0.24
CA VAL A 199 5.59 -7.85 0.83
C VAL A 199 4.30 -7.04 0.75
N ALA A 200 3.60 -7.08 -0.38
CA ALA A 200 2.35 -6.35 -0.56
C ALA A 200 1.23 -6.84 0.36
N GLU A 201 1.05 -8.15 0.48
CA GLU A 201 0.07 -8.75 1.39
C GLU A 201 0.42 -8.47 2.87
N LEU A 202 1.70 -8.59 3.25
CA LEU A 202 2.16 -8.21 4.60
C LEU A 202 1.92 -6.72 4.88
N CYS A 203 2.14 -5.84 3.91
CA CYS A 203 1.84 -4.41 4.03
C CYS A 203 0.34 -4.15 4.17
N GLN A 204 -0.51 -4.89 3.47
CA GLN A 204 -1.96 -4.78 3.65
C GLN A 204 -2.38 -5.16 5.07
N LEU A 205 -1.85 -6.27 5.59
CA LEU A 205 -2.11 -6.72 6.97
C LEU A 205 -1.55 -5.74 8.01
N ALA A 206 -0.34 -5.23 7.79
CA ALA A 206 0.26 -4.19 8.63
C ALA A 206 -0.57 -2.91 8.63
N GLY A 207 -1.05 -2.46 7.46
CA GLY A 207 -1.92 -1.30 7.34
C GLY A 207 -3.20 -1.45 8.15
N TRP A 208 -3.83 -2.63 8.10
CA TRP A 208 -5.02 -2.93 8.90
C TRP A 208 -4.73 -2.91 10.40
N SER A 209 -3.74 -3.68 10.84
CA SER A 209 -3.35 -3.79 12.25
C SER A 209 -2.93 -2.45 12.85
N THR A 210 -2.17 -1.65 12.10
CA THR A 210 -1.71 -0.32 12.51
C THR A 210 -2.88 0.67 12.65
N ALA A 211 -3.85 0.61 11.74
CA ALA A 211 -5.05 1.44 11.81
C ALA A 211 -5.96 1.05 12.98
N ASP A 212 -6.07 -0.24 13.29
CA ASP A 212 -6.82 -0.75 14.43
C ASP A 212 -6.19 -0.34 15.77
N GLY A 213 -4.87 -0.18 15.81
CA GLY A 213 -4.15 0.46 16.92
C GLY A 213 -4.28 1.98 16.99
N GLY A 214 -4.96 2.62 16.03
CA GLY A 214 -5.18 4.08 16.00
C GLY A 214 -4.08 4.89 15.29
N HIS A 215 -3.07 4.25 14.70
CA HIS A 215 -1.95 4.92 14.03
C HIS A 215 -2.23 5.17 12.53
N LEU A 216 -3.08 6.15 12.24
CA LEU A 216 -3.71 6.28 10.91
C LEU A 216 -2.73 6.54 9.76
N ALA A 217 -1.82 7.49 9.91
CA ALA A 217 -0.89 7.79 8.83
C ALA A 217 0.18 6.71 8.64
N ALA A 218 0.51 5.98 9.72
CA ALA A 218 1.38 4.82 9.60
C ALA A 218 0.69 3.68 8.83
N ALA A 219 -0.63 3.52 8.98
CA ALA A 219 -1.39 2.61 8.14
C ALA A 219 -1.38 3.03 6.65
N GLU A 220 -1.59 4.31 6.34
CA GLU A 220 -1.48 4.83 4.96
C GLU A 220 -0.10 4.51 4.36
N HIS A 221 0.98 4.68 5.13
CA HIS A 221 2.34 4.33 4.70
C HIS A 221 2.47 2.87 4.27
N TYR A 222 1.97 1.92 5.07
CA TYR A 222 2.02 0.51 4.70
C TYR A 222 1.21 0.24 3.43
N TYR A 223 -0.02 0.76 3.32
CA TYR A 223 -0.83 0.56 2.12
C TYR A 223 -0.15 1.10 0.86
N LEU A 224 0.45 2.29 0.90
CA LEU A 224 1.13 2.89 -0.25
C LEU A 224 2.33 2.04 -0.69
N ASN A 225 3.18 1.59 0.25
CA ASN A 225 4.32 0.72 -0.07
C ASN A 225 3.85 -0.67 -0.54
N GLY A 226 2.73 -1.18 -0.03
CA GLY A 226 2.10 -2.41 -0.51
C GLY A 226 1.60 -2.29 -1.95
N ILE A 227 1.01 -1.16 -2.34
CA ILE A 227 0.61 -0.88 -3.72
C ILE A 227 1.85 -0.85 -4.63
N GLN A 228 2.93 -0.19 -4.20
CA GLN A 228 4.19 -0.16 -4.96
C GLN A 228 4.76 -1.56 -5.15
N ALA A 229 4.74 -2.41 -4.11
CA ALA A 229 5.22 -3.78 -4.18
C ALA A 229 4.35 -4.66 -5.10
N ALA A 230 3.02 -4.59 -4.98
CA ALA A 230 2.11 -5.36 -5.84
C ALA A 230 2.18 -4.93 -7.31
N HIS A 231 2.33 -3.61 -7.56
CA HIS A 231 2.58 -3.06 -8.89
C HIS A 231 3.89 -3.59 -9.48
N ALA A 232 4.96 -3.58 -8.68
CA ALA A 232 6.25 -4.12 -9.11
C ALA A 232 6.23 -5.64 -9.33
N ALA A 233 5.35 -6.37 -8.66
CA ALA A 233 5.14 -7.79 -8.86
C ALA A 233 4.35 -8.12 -10.15
N ASP A 234 3.80 -7.09 -10.84
CA ASP A 234 2.90 -7.25 -11.98
C ASP A 234 1.64 -8.06 -11.61
N ASP A 235 1.10 -7.79 -10.41
CA ASP A 235 -0.10 -8.45 -9.91
C ASP A 235 -1.23 -7.42 -9.79
N PRO A 236 -2.04 -7.21 -10.85
CA PRO A 236 -3.07 -6.19 -10.83
C PRO A 236 -4.23 -6.54 -9.89
N VAL A 237 -4.46 -7.83 -9.61
CA VAL A 237 -5.50 -8.29 -8.69
C VAL A 237 -5.11 -7.98 -7.25
N LEU A 238 -3.89 -8.33 -6.86
CA LEU A 238 -3.35 -7.97 -5.56
C LEU A 238 -3.25 -6.45 -5.41
N THR A 239 -2.82 -5.74 -6.45
CA THR A 239 -2.76 -4.27 -6.38
C THR A 239 -4.14 -3.67 -6.17
N ALA A 240 -5.19 -4.13 -6.88
CA ALA A 240 -6.58 -3.70 -6.66
C ALA A 240 -7.06 -4.01 -5.24
N GLN A 241 -6.64 -5.15 -4.67
CA GLN A 241 -6.94 -5.51 -3.30
C GLN A 241 -6.34 -4.51 -2.31
N VAL A 242 -5.05 -4.17 -2.44
CA VAL A 242 -4.40 -3.20 -1.54
C VAL A 242 -4.98 -1.78 -1.73
N VAL A 243 -5.23 -1.36 -2.98
CA VAL A 243 -5.87 -0.07 -3.30
C VAL A 243 -7.27 0.02 -2.67
N SER A 244 -8.09 -1.02 -2.80
CA SER A 244 -9.44 -1.01 -2.20
C SER A 244 -9.40 -1.08 -0.67
N ALA A 245 -8.41 -1.75 -0.07
CA ALA A 245 -8.20 -1.73 1.37
C ALA A 245 -7.82 -0.32 1.88
N LEU A 246 -6.98 0.40 1.15
CA LEU A 246 -6.67 1.81 1.41
C LEU A 246 -7.91 2.70 1.31
N ALA A 247 -8.79 2.48 0.33
CA ALA A 247 -10.07 3.17 0.28
C ALA A 247 -10.92 2.89 1.54
N GLY A 248 -10.94 1.65 2.03
CA GLY A 248 -11.59 1.29 3.29
C GLY A 248 -11.03 2.06 4.49
N HIS A 249 -9.70 2.18 4.58
CA HIS A 249 -9.01 2.97 5.59
C HIS A 249 -9.42 4.45 5.55
N LEU A 250 -9.35 5.09 4.37
CA LEU A 250 -9.77 6.48 4.18
C LEU A 250 -11.25 6.70 4.56
N THR A 251 -12.11 5.74 4.23
CA THR A 251 -13.54 5.82 4.56
C THR A 251 -13.76 5.85 6.08
N GLN A 252 -13.08 4.99 6.83
CA GLN A 252 -13.23 4.93 8.29
C GLN A 252 -12.82 6.24 8.97
N PHE A 253 -11.75 6.86 8.46
CA PHE A 253 -11.08 7.97 9.12
C PHE A 253 -11.41 9.34 8.52
N GLY A 254 -12.60 9.47 7.91
CA GLY A 254 -13.20 10.76 7.59
C GLY A 254 -12.79 11.36 6.25
N ARG A 255 -12.28 10.53 5.31
CA ARG A 255 -11.91 10.93 3.95
C ARG A 255 -12.74 10.21 2.88
N PRO A 256 -14.08 10.22 2.96
CA PRO A 256 -14.92 9.39 2.11
C PRO A 256 -14.87 9.78 0.62
N ARG A 257 -14.71 11.07 0.29
CA ARG A 257 -14.59 11.52 -1.11
C ARG A 257 -13.31 11.00 -1.78
N ASP A 258 -12.20 11.01 -1.05
CA ASP A 258 -10.93 10.46 -1.54
C ASP A 258 -11.03 8.94 -1.64
N ALA A 259 -11.66 8.29 -0.66
CA ALA A 259 -11.93 6.85 -0.70
C ALA A 259 -12.74 6.43 -1.94
N VAL A 260 -13.75 7.20 -2.34
CA VAL A 260 -14.50 6.94 -3.57
C VAL A 260 -13.58 6.97 -4.79
N GLN A 261 -12.69 7.97 -4.89
CA GLN A 261 -11.75 8.05 -6.02
C GLN A 261 -10.79 6.86 -6.04
N VAL A 262 -10.22 6.49 -4.89
CA VAL A 262 -9.30 5.36 -4.76
C VAL A 262 -10.00 4.03 -5.07
N ALA A 263 -11.21 3.78 -4.55
CA ALA A 263 -11.97 2.57 -4.82
C ALA A 263 -12.36 2.43 -6.30
N ARG A 264 -12.72 3.55 -6.95
CA ARG A 264 -13.03 3.57 -8.38
C ARG A 264 -11.81 3.25 -9.23
N SER A 265 -10.61 3.71 -8.86
CA SER A 265 -9.38 3.33 -9.56
C SER A 265 -9.16 1.81 -9.55
N ALA A 266 -9.40 1.14 -8.42
CA ALA A 266 -9.34 -0.32 -8.34
C ALA A 266 -10.31 -1.00 -9.33
N LEU A 267 -11.57 -0.57 -9.33
CA LEU A 267 -12.60 -1.13 -10.22
C LEU A 267 -12.30 -0.87 -11.70
N VAL A 268 -11.95 0.37 -12.08
CA VAL A 268 -11.63 0.72 -13.46
C VAL A 268 -10.50 -0.15 -14.02
N ARG A 269 -9.46 -0.42 -13.22
CA ARG A 269 -8.36 -1.28 -13.67
C ARG A 269 -8.81 -2.72 -13.88
N ILE A 270 -9.55 -3.28 -12.92
CA ILE A 270 -10.02 -4.68 -12.96
C ILE A 270 -11.09 -4.93 -14.02
N ASP A 271 -11.92 -3.92 -14.32
CA ASP A 271 -12.91 -3.99 -15.40
C ASP A 271 -12.28 -3.86 -16.79
N GLY A 272 -11.07 -3.28 -16.87
CA GLY A 272 -10.28 -3.20 -18.10
C GLY A 272 -9.45 -4.46 -18.41
N LEU A 273 -9.38 -5.43 -17.49
CA LEU A 273 -8.73 -6.72 -17.72
C LEU A 273 -9.72 -7.73 -18.31
N ASP A 274 -9.18 -8.84 -18.83
CA ASP A 274 -10.01 -10.00 -19.19
C ASP A 274 -10.88 -10.43 -18.01
N ARG A 275 -12.12 -10.85 -18.28
CA ARG A 275 -13.07 -11.19 -17.21
C ARG A 275 -12.54 -12.24 -16.24
N GLY A 276 -11.78 -13.22 -16.75
CA GLY A 276 -11.17 -14.30 -15.96
C GLY A 276 -9.94 -13.89 -15.14
N ALA A 277 -9.43 -12.65 -15.29
CA ALA A 277 -8.26 -12.20 -14.55
C ALA A 277 -8.53 -12.05 -13.04
N ALA A 278 -9.77 -11.79 -12.63
CA ALA A 278 -10.18 -11.71 -11.24
C ALA A 278 -11.42 -12.57 -11.00
N THR A 279 -11.39 -13.37 -9.93
CA THR A 279 -12.50 -14.25 -9.56
C THR A 279 -13.74 -13.45 -9.15
N PRO A 280 -14.93 -14.06 -9.19
CA PRO A 280 -16.16 -13.41 -8.74
C PRO A 280 -16.09 -12.93 -7.29
N THR A 281 -15.44 -13.69 -6.39
CA THR A 281 -15.24 -13.31 -4.98
C THR A 281 -14.41 -12.03 -4.85
N VAL A 282 -13.33 -11.91 -5.61
CA VAL A 282 -12.50 -10.69 -5.64
C VAL A 282 -13.32 -9.50 -6.15
N ARG A 283 -14.03 -9.66 -7.27
CA ARG A 283 -14.87 -8.58 -7.82
C ARG A 283 -15.95 -8.14 -6.84
N ALA A 284 -16.57 -9.08 -6.13
CA ALA A 284 -17.53 -8.81 -5.08
C ALA A 284 -16.92 -7.95 -3.96
N LEU A 285 -15.72 -8.30 -3.48
CA LEU A 285 -15.02 -7.55 -2.45
C LEU A 285 -14.73 -6.10 -2.87
N LEU A 286 -14.25 -5.89 -4.10
CA LEU A 286 -13.96 -4.55 -4.62
C LEU A 286 -15.21 -3.68 -4.69
N HIS A 287 -16.32 -4.24 -5.20
CA HIS A 287 -17.61 -3.54 -5.23
C HIS A 287 -18.17 -3.28 -3.83
N ALA A 288 -18.02 -4.21 -2.89
CA ALA A 288 -18.44 -4.03 -1.50
C ALA A 288 -17.71 -2.84 -0.85
N ARG A 289 -16.39 -2.75 -1.00
CA ARG A 289 -15.60 -1.63 -0.46
C ARG A 289 -15.94 -0.30 -1.13
N ALA A 290 -16.14 -0.30 -2.45
CA ALA A 290 -16.60 0.89 -3.17
C ALA A 290 -17.99 1.35 -2.69
N SER A 291 -18.91 0.41 -2.44
CA SER A 291 -20.24 0.72 -1.93
C SER A 291 -20.21 1.41 -0.57
N TRP A 292 -19.31 0.98 0.31
CA TRP A 292 -19.12 1.60 1.61
C TRP A 292 -18.53 3.01 1.51
N ALA A 293 -17.54 3.21 0.63
CA ALA A 293 -16.98 4.53 0.36
C ALA A 293 -18.06 5.51 -0.14
N HIS A 294 -18.89 5.08 -1.10
CA HIS A 294 -20.02 5.87 -1.60
C HIS A 294 -21.03 6.18 -0.49
N ALA A 295 -21.40 5.20 0.33
CA ALA A 295 -22.36 5.40 1.43
C ALA A 295 -21.85 6.45 2.43
N ALA A 296 -20.56 6.37 2.80
CA ALA A 296 -19.93 7.33 3.69
C ALA A 296 -19.78 8.73 3.07
N ALA A 297 -19.71 8.84 1.74
CA ALA A 297 -19.68 10.10 1.01
C ALA A 297 -21.08 10.73 0.84
N GLY A 298 -22.15 10.03 1.24
CA GLY A 298 -23.55 10.45 1.00
C GLY A 298 -24.05 10.14 -0.42
N GLU A 299 -23.30 9.37 -1.20
CA GLU A 299 -23.61 9.00 -2.59
C GLU A 299 -24.51 7.76 -2.62
N ASN A 300 -25.73 7.90 -2.09
CA ASN A 300 -26.63 6.78 -1.79
C ASN A 300 -26.99 5.92 -3.01
N THR A 301 -27.19 6.53 -4.19
CA THR A 301 -27.53 5.81 -5.42
C THR A 301 -26.36 4.95 -5.92
N GLN A 302 -25.15 5.50 -5.87
CA GLN A 302 -23.91 4.84 -6.24
C GLN A 302 -23.62 3.70 -5.25
N ALA A 303 -23.80 3.94 -3.95
CA ALA A 303 -23.66 2.93 -2.91
C ALA A 303 -24.63 1.76 -3.13
N ALA A 304 -25.92 2.03 -3.36
CA ALA A 304 -26.92 1.01 -3.63
C ALA A 304 -26.62 0.21 -4.93
N THR A 305 -26.07 0.87 -5.94
CA THR A 305 -25.66 0.21 -7.19
C THR A 305 -24.45 -0.68 -6.97
N ALA A 306 -23.42 -0.19 -6.29
CA ALA A 306 -22.19 -0.93 -6.02
C ALA A 306 -22.44 -2.15 -5.11
N ILE A 307 -23.27 -2.03 -4.07
CA ILE A 307 -23.55 -3.19 -3.20
C ILE A 307 -24.35 -4.27 -3.94
N ARG A 308 -25.27 -3.89 -4.83
CA ARG A 308 -25.97 -4.85 -5.70
C ARG A 308 -25.01 -5.58 -6.63
N ARG A 309 -24.06 -4.84 -7.24
CA ARG A 309 -22.99 -5.47 -8.05
C ARG A 309 -22.15 -6.44 -7.22
N ALA A 310 -21.83 -6.08 -5.98
CA ALA A 310 -21.11 -6.97 -5.08
C ALA A 310 -21.88 -8.29 -4.84
N GLN A 311 -23.20 -8.20 -4.60
CA GLN A 311 -24.05 -9.39 -4.44
C GLN A 311 -24.15 -10.21 -5.73
N ASP A 312 -24.30 -9.56 -6.89
CA ASP A 312 -24.38 -10.22 -8.18
C ASP A 312 -23.09 -11.01 -8.48
N GLU A 313 -21.91 -10.42 -8.25
CA GLU A 313 -20.62 -11.11 -8.43
C GLU A 313 -20.44 -12.23 -7.40
N TYR A 314 -20.78 -11.98 -6.13
CA TYR A 314 -20.68 -13.01 -5.08
C TYR A 314 -21.59 -14.21 -5.36
N GLY A 315 -22.74 -13.99 -6.00
CA GLY A 315 -23.66 -15.04 -6.44
C GLY A 315 -23.17 -15.87 -7.61
N ARG A 316 -22.12 -15.43 -8.33
CA ARG A 316 -21.52 -16.17 -9.45
C ARG A 316 -20.38 -17.10 -9.03
N ARG A 317 -19.92 -17.01 -7.78
CA ARG A 317 -18.82 -17.81 -7.26
C ARG A 317 -19.10 -19.31 -7.38
N ARG A 318 -18.05 -20.07 -7.59
CA ARG A 318 -18.05 -21.54 -7.62
C ARG A 318 -17.02 -22.06 -6.61
N ASP A 319 -17.25 -23.26 -6.10
CA ASP A 319 -16.38 -23.86 -5.08
C ASP A 319 -14.96 -24.15 -5.63
N ASP A 320 -14.81 -24.28 -6.95
CA ASP A 320 -13.55 -24.51 -7.66
C ASP A 320 -12.91 -23.24 -8.25
N ASP A 321 -13.46 -22.05 -7.98
CA ASP A 321 -12.83 -20.80 -8.39
C ASP A 321 -11.42 -20.69 -7.77
N PRO A 322 -10.41 -20.24 -8.54
CA PRO A 322 -9.03 -20.11 -8.06
C PRO A 322 -8.86 -18.87 -7.17
N ASP A 323 -9.63 -18.82 -6.09
CA ASP A 323 -9.69 -17.68 -5.18
C ASP A 323 -8.34 -17.46 -4.46
N PRO A 324 -7.82 -16.23 -4.45
CA PRO A 324 -6.60 -15.94 -3.70
C PRO A 324 -6.78 -16.25 -2.20
N PRO A 325 -5.78 -16.81 -1.50
CA PRO A 325 -5.93 -17.23 -0.11
C PRO A 325 -6.45 -16.13 0.84
N TRP A 326 -6.16 -14.87 0.56
CA TRP A 326 -6.58 -13.73 1.37
C TRP A 326 -8.09 -13.39 1.29
N VAL A 327 -8.89 -14.02 0.42
CA VAL A 327 -10.36 -13.83 0.41
C VAL A 327 -11.11 -14.76 1.38
N TYR A 328 -10.44 -15.68 2.08
CA TYR A 328 -11.09 -16.72 2.90
C TYR A 328 -12.15 -16.21 3.90
N TRP A 329 -11.99 -14.97 4.39
CA TRP A 329 -12.86 -14.36 5.38
C TRP A 329 -14.20 -13.87 4.80
N LEU A 330 -14.31 -13.70 3.47
CA LEU A 330 -15.52 -13.25 2.79
C LEU A 330 -16.53 -14.41 2.62
N THR A 331 -17.01 -14.89 3.76
CA THR A 331 -18.02 -15.95 3.86
C THR A 331 -19.43 -15.45 3.53
N PRO A 332 -20.43 -16.33 3.32
CA PRO A 332 -21.81 -15.90 3.11
C PRO A 332 -22.36 -15.05 4.26
N ALA A 333 -22.01 -15.40 5.51
CA ALA A 333 -22.39 -14.61 6.67
C ALA A 333 -21.74 -13.22 6.66
N GLU A 334 -20.46 -13.15 6.29
CA GLU A 334 -19.75 -11.88 6.16
C GLU A 334 -20.34 -11.00 5.04
N MET A 335 -20.78 -11.61 3.93
CA MET A 335 -21.47 -10.87 2.87
C MET A 335 -22.80 -10.27 3.37
N GLU A 336 -23.56 -11.00 4.18
CA GLU A 336 -24.77 -10.46 4.83
C GLU A 336 -24.46 -9.32 5.81
N ILE A 337 -23.34 -9.39 6.53
CA ILE A 337 -22.86 -8.30 7.39
C ILE A 337 -22.55 -7.04 6.56
N ILE A 338 -21.81 -7.18 5.46
CA ILE A 338 -21.45 -6.08 4.56
C ILE A 338 -22.70 -5.42 3.98
N VAL A 339 -23.64 -6.21 3.46
CA VAL A 339 -24.90 -5.68 2.89
C VAL A 339 -25.73 -5.01 3.98
N GLY A 340 -25.85 -5.63 5.15
CA GLY A 340 -26.58 -5.09 6.29
C GLY A 340 -26.02 -3.74 6.76
N ARG A 341 -24.69 -3.59 6.81
CA ARG A 341 -24.01 -2.33 7.10
C ARG A 341 -24.39 -1.23 6.11
N VAL A 342 -24.37 -1.54 4.81
CA VAL A 342 -24.75 -0.57 3.77
C VAL A 342 -26.23 -0.22 3.87
N ASP A 343 -27.12 -1.20 4.10
CA ASP A 343 -28.54 -0.93 4.31
C ASP A 343 -28.80 -0.03 5.53
N THR A 344 -28.05 -0.17 6.63
CA THR A 344 -28.11 0.75 7.77
C THR A 344 -27.76 2.18 7.36
N ALA A 345 -26.65 2.36 6.65
CA ALA A 345 -26.20 3.68 6.19
C ALA A 345 -27.16 4.32 5.18
N LEU A 346 -27.80 3.51 4.34
CA LEU A 346 -28.80 3.96 3.36
C LEU A 346 -30.19 4.21 3.94
N GLY A 347 -30.35 4.11 5.27
CA GLY A 347 -31.65 4.36 5.92
C GLY A 347 -32.68 3.26 5.66
N ARG A 348 -32.26 2.01 5.52
CA ARG A 348 -33.13 0.84 5.31
C ARG A 348 -33.11 -0.10 6.53
N PRO A 349 -33.56 0.38 7.71
CA PRO A 349 -33.32 -0.30 8.98
C PRO A 349 -33.94 -1.70 9.06
N HIS A 350 -35.12 -1.92 8.45
CA HIS A 350 -35.75 -3.25 8.44
C HIS A 350 -34.92 -4.29 7.70
N ARG A 351 -34.39 -3.95 6.51
CA ARG A 351 -33.51 -4.85 5.74
C ARG A 351 -32.21 -5.11 6.48
N ALA A 352 -31.59 -4.06 7.03
CA ALA A 352 -30.39 -4.19 7.83
C ALA A 352 -30.57 -5.16 9.00
N ARG A 353 -31.66 -5.04 9.78
CA ARG A 353 -31.97 -5.95 10.89
C ARG A 353 -32.15 -7.41 10.46
N GLN A 354 -32.83 -7.64 9.33
CA GLN A 354 -33.05 -8.99 8.80
C GLN A 354 -31.74 -9.69 8.40
N ARG A 355 -30.74 -8.93 7.94
CA ARG A 355 -29.42 -9.46 7.54
C ARG A 355 -28.44 -9.58 8.71
N LEU A 356 -28.30 -8.49 9.48
CA LEU A 356 -27.31 -8.39 10.56
C LEU A 356 -27.62 -9.34 11.71
N ALA A 357 -28.88 -9.45 12.15
CA ALA A 357 -29.20 -10.22 13.34
C ALA A 357 -28.89 -11.73 13.22
N PRO A 358 -29.23 -12.43 12.12
CA PRO A 358 -28.80 -13.81 11.91
C PRO A 358 -27.28 -13.95 11.75
N ALA A 359 -26.65 -13.09 10.94
CA ALA A 359 -25.22 -13.20 10.66
C ALA A 359 -24.36 -13.02 11.92
N ILE A 360 -24.71 -12.06 12.80
CA ILE A 360 -24.03 -11.85 14.09
C ILE A 360 -24.18 -13.06 15.02
N ARG A 361 -25.32 -13.76 15.00
CA ARG A 361 -25.50 -14.97 15.84
C ARG A 361 -24.61 -16.14 15.41
N THR A 362 -24.24 -16.18 14.13
CA THR A 362 -23.37 -17.22 13.56
C THR A 362 -21.89 -16.85 13.56
N CYS A 363 -21.54 -15.64 13.97
CA CYS A 363 -20.14 -15.22 14.10
C CYS A 363 -19.40 -16.11 15.12
N ASP A 364 -18.16 -16.46 14.80
CA ASP A 364 -17.27 -17.12 15.75
C ASP A 364 -17.11 -16.24 16.99
N HIS A 365 -17.42 -16.80 18.17
CA HIS A 365 -17.34 -16.11 19.46
C HIS A 365 -15.93 -15.60 19.80
N ARG A 366 -14.89 -16.11 19.13
CA ARG A 366 -13.50 -15.64 19.26
C ARG A 366 -13.24 -14.32 18.52
N ARG A 367 -14.05 -13.98 17.51
CA ARG A 367 -13.96 -12.73 16.73
C ARG A 367 -14.67 -11.59 17.44
N VAL A 368 -14.22 -11.30 18.66
CA VAL A 368 -14.89 -10.38 19.59
C VAL A 368 -14.86 -8.95 19.06
N ARG A 369 -13.75 -8.52 18.45
CA ARG A 369 -13.58 -7.19 17.84
C ARG A 369 -14.62 -6.93 16.76
N GLU A 370 -14.75 -7.85 15.81
CA GLU A 370 -15.70 -7.77 14.70
C GLU A 370 -17.13 -7.85 15.24
N THR A 371 -17.40 -8.73 16.20
CA THR A 371 -18.71 -8.85 16.83
C THR A 371 -19.15 -7.56 17.52
N ALA A 372 -18.24 -6.88 18.22
CA ALA A 372 -18.51 -5.58 18.82
C ALA A 372 -18.89 -4.56 17.75
N LEU A 373 -18.09 -4.46 16.68
CA LEU A 373 -18.33 -3.56 15.56
C LEU A 373 -19.69 -3.84 14.87
N TYR A 374 -19.99 -5.09 14.54
CA TYR A 374 -21.24 -5.47 13.87
C TYR A 374 -22.46 -5.18 14.75
N THR A 375 -22.33 -5.39 16.06
CA THR A 375 -23.37 -5.07 17.04
C THR A 375 -23.69 -3.57 17.03
N THR A 376 -22.70 -2.68 16.83
CA THR A 376 -22.98 -1.24 16.70
C THR A 376 -23.82 -0.91 15.47
N TRP A 377 -23.62 -1.60 14.34
CA TRP A 377 -24.39 -1.38 13.13
C TRP A 377 -25.84 -1.89 13.27
N LEU A 378 -26.02 -3.02 13.96
CA LEU A 378 -27.36 -3.52 14.29
C LEU A 378 -28.09 -2.58 15.26
N ALA A 379 -27.40 -2.07 16.28
CA ALA A 379 -27.94 -1.07 17.20
C ALA A 379 -28.37 0.20 16.46
N ASP A 380 -27.56 0.69 15.52
CA ASP A 380 -27.94 1.83 14.70
C ASP A 380 -29.17 1.55 13.82
N ALA A 381 -29.29 0.34 13.28
CA ALA A 381 -30.48 -0.05 12.53
C ALA A 381 -31.75 -0.04 13.41
N HIS A 382 -31.67 -0.47 14.67
CA HIS A 382 -32.77 -0.36 15.63
C HIS A 382 -33.09 1.10 15.97
N LEU A 383 -32.06 1.92 16.19
CA LEU A 383 -32.24 3.35 16.49
C LEU A 383 -32.95 4.09 15.35
N ARG A 384 -32.57 3.81 14.10
CA ARG A 384 -33.23 4.35 12.89
C ARG A 384 -34.65 3.84 12.69
N ALA A 385 -35.02 2.72 13.32
CA ALA A 385 -36.38 2.20 13.35
C ALA A 385 -37.19 2.71 14.57
N HIS A 386 -36.68 3.69 15.31
CA HIS A 386 -37.28 4.24 16.53
C HIS A 386 -37.43 3.21 17.68
N ASP A 387 -36.66 2.12 17.64
CA ASP A 387 -36.61 1.10 18.69
C ASP A 387 -35.45 1.40 19.64
N VAL A 388 -35.63 2.45 20.45
CA VAL A 388 -34.58 3.04 21.29
C VAL A 388 -34.12 2.06 22.38
N ASP A 389 -35.03 1.33 23.01
CA ASP A 389 -34.70 0.37 24.07
C ASP A 389 -33.81 -0.75 23.55
N ARG A 390 -34.16 -1.31 22.37
CA ARG A 390 -33.34 -2.36 21.78
C ARG A 390 -32.00 -1.82 21.29
N ALA A 391 -31.97 -0.61 20.74
CA ALA A 391 -30.73 0.05 20.35
C ALA A 391 -29.81 0.28 21.56
N ALA A 392 -30.34 0.72 22.70
CA ALA A 392 -29.59 0.92 23.93
C ALA A 392 -29.00 -0.40 24.47
N ALA A 393 -29.81 -1.47 24.55
CA ALA A 393 -29.35 -2.78 25.01
C ALA A 393 -28.22 -3.35 24.12
N LEU A 394 -28.31 -3.15 22.80
CA LEU A 394 -27.25 -3.56 21.87
C LEU A 394 -26.01 -2.68 21.98
N ALA A 395 -26.17 -1.37 22.24
CA ALA A 395 -25.04 -0.46 22.47
C ALA A 395 -24.27 -0.85 23.74
N ASP A 396 -24.96 -1.22 24.82
CA ASP A 396 -24.33 -1.70 26.05
C ASP A 396 -23.56 -3.00 25.82
N ARG A 397 -24.14 -3.95 25.06
CA ARG A 397 -23.44 -5.17 24.66
C ARG A 397 -22.18 -4.86 23.84
N ALA A 398 -22.28 -3.96 22.86
CA ALA A 398 -21.13 -3.57 22.04
C ALA A 398 -20.02 -2.95 22.89
N ARG A 399 -20.37 -2.10 23.87
CA ARG A 399 -19.42 -1.52 24.83
C ARG A 399 -18.75 -2.59 25.68
N GLN A 400 -19.51 -3.53 26.25
CA GLN A 400 -18.95 -4.63 27.05
C GLN A 400 -17.96 -5.49 26.25
N LEU A 401 -18.28 -5.84 25.00
CA LEU A 401 -17.36 -6.58 24.13
C LEU A 401 -16.10 -5.75 23.84
N ASN A 402 -16.26 -4.46 23.56
CA ASN A 402 -15.16 -3.55 23.26
C ASN A 402 -14.23 -3.30 24.47
N GLU A 403 -14.71 -3.43 25.70
CA GLU A 403 -13.87 -3.35 26.91
C GLU A 403 -12.90 -4.54 27.04
N THR A 404 -13.18 -5.65 26.37
CA THR A 404 -12.33 -6.86 26.46
C THR A 404 -11.13 -6.84 25.51
N ILE A 405 -11.17 -6.02 24.45
CA ILE A 405 -10.18 -6.03 23.37
C ILE A 405 -9.95 -4.60 22.84
N PRO A 406 -8.69 -4.13 22.77
CA PRO A 406 -8.39 -2.83 22.19
C PRO A 406 -8.61 -2.83 20.67
N SER A 407 -9.46 -1.92 20.17
CA SER A 407 -9.69 -1.70 18.75
C SER A 407 -10.20 -0.27 18.50
N ALA A 408 -9.42 0.55 17.79
CA ALA A 408 -9.81 1.92 17.44
C ALA A 408 -11.05 1.97 16.53
N TYR A 409 -11.26 0.95 15.70
CA TYR A 409 -12.45 0.82 14.84
C TYR A 409 -13.72 0.68 15.67
N SER A 410 -13.74 -0.29 16.57
CA SER A 410 -14.89 -0.60 17.43
C SER A 410 -15.17 0.53 18.41
N ASP A 411 -14.12 1.08 19.02
CA ASP A 411 -14.15 2.28 19.85
C ASP A 411 -14.88 3.45 19.19
N ARG A 412 -14.50 3.78 17.95
CA ARG A 412 -15.08 4.90 17.21
C ARG A 412 -16.55 4.62 16.89
N ALA A 413 -16.89 3.39 16.55
CA ALA A 413 -18.27 2.99 16.25
C ALA A 413 -19.16 3.09 17.50
N VAL A 414 -18.68 2.61 18.66
CA VAL A 414 -19.36 2.73 19.95
C VAL A 414 -19.54 4.21 20.32
N ARG A 415 -18.49 5.03 20.25
CA ARG A 415 -18.59 6.49 20.52
C ARG A 415 -19.55 7.22 19.58
N HIS A 416 -19.64 6.81 18.31
CA HIS A 416 -20.61 7.38 17.38
C HIS A 416 -22.05 7.00 17.76
N LEU A 417 -22.29 5.71 18.06
CA LEU A 417 -23.59 5.21 18.48
C LEU A 417 -24.07 5.87 19.78
N THR A 418 -23.21 6.00 20.79
CA THR A 418 -23.53 6.64 22.06
C THR A 418 -23.99 8.09 21.87
N ARG A 419 -23.30 8.86 21.01
CA ARG A 419 -23.71 10.24 20.71
C ARG A 419 -25.10 10.29 20.07
N ARG A 420 -25.42 9.36 19.17
CA ARG A 420 -26.74 9.29 18.52
C ARG A 420 -27.85 8.87 19.46
N LEU A 421 -27.58 7.97 20.40
CA LEU A 421 -28.54 7.60 21.45
C LEU A 421 -28.82 8.77 22.39
N ALA A 422 -27.79 9.56 22.73
CA ALA A 422 -27.96 10.76 23.57
C ALA A 422 -28.86 11.82 22.92
N THR A 423 -28.86 11.93 21.58
CA THR A 423 -29.74 12.86 20.85
C THR A 423 -31.15 12.33 20.60
N ALA A 424 -31.38 11.03 20.80
CA ALA A 424 -32.66 10.36 20.55
C ALA A 424 -33.50 10.16 21.83
N ARG A 425 -32.89 10.41 23.00
CA ARG A 425 -33.55 10.57 24.30
C ARG A 425 -33.88 12.04 24.48
#